data_AF-A0A0C3BSQ9-F1
#
_entry.id   AF-A0A0C3BSQ9-F1
#
_cell.length_a   1.000
_cell.length_b   1.000
_cell.length_c   1.000
_cell.angle_alpha   90.00
_cell.angle_beta   90.00
_cell.angle_gamma   90.00
#
_symmetry.space_group_name_H-M   'P 1'
#
loop_
_entity.id
_entity.type
_entity.pdbx_description
1 polymer ?
#
loop_
_entity_poly.entity_id
_entity_poly.type
_entity_poly.pdbx_seq_one_letter_code
_entity_poly.pdbx_strand_id
1 'polypeptide(L)'
;MSASGWETIRPWTNRVAIQVKELTSISATFILSSATAADATDGELAALHSAEPIPQRLQKSVGEILSHGFTIKVNGGSWNNSFLNVEEDGSEAVIILHGLRPGRRYEVELTLEQEESALKKDFATLENDLFAQQMSFDQIQAPEENINDLSPLSPEVVPSRELTPPITPESASPPQSITAEEKAAYLRLRKLSFDAQIKDLDSQLKLERKESQRAENATRAEIETLKKASEKQTVADQRAKQKILALQEAVKQTLSATGDIEAQAVATQAELPELQKKESAIEADHATVMEAAKQKDAEVEQALRSDKKRTSDLQSELTTLSNRVEKLTSKRDKLVNETVPELEQQLADIRKEIEEAEFEKEQFSHYSISDDPLLSPLAGFRNPIHSVPNARIPAPRRSAPFAGSQPFSQINAAAPPFYPNRQPGIIHRLPGARPPNEFRPFDPALPQMDAVGSGSFPHVHPPRRTSMDGQ
;
A
#
# COMPACT_ATOMS: atom_id res chain seq x y z
N MET A 1 -24.44 4.49 -51.41
CA MET A 1 -25.04 3.78 -50.26
C MET A 1 -24.05 3.89 -49.12
N SER A 2 -24.37 4.68 -48.10
CA SER A 2 -23.57 4.80 -46.87
C SER A 2 -24.57 4.77 -45.71
N ALA A 3 -24.39 3.84 -44.77
CA ALA A 3 -25.33 3.64 -43.68
C ALA A 3 -25.11 4.68 -42.57
N SER A 4 -26.20 5.22 -42.02
CA SER A 4 -26.14 6.04 -40.81
C SER A 4 -25.95 5.15 -39.58
N GLY A 5 -24.87 5.37 -38.84
CA GLY A 5 -24.73 4.85 -37.48
C GLY A 5 -25.65 5.61 -36.55
N TRP A 6 -26.59 4.92 -35.91
CA TRP A 6 -27.41 5.48 -34.84
C TRP A 6 -26.71 5.22 -33.51
N GLU A 7 -26.07 6.24 -32.94
CA GLU A 7 -25.58 6.16 -31.56
C GLU A 7 -26.73 6.43 -30.59
N THR A 8 -27.17 5.38 -29.90
CA THR A 8 -28.21 5.47 -28.87
C THR A 8 -27.63 6.15 -27.63
N ILE A 9 -27.78 7.47 -27.54
CA ILE A 9 -27.49 8.26 -26.34
C ILE A 9 -28.33 7.68 -25.19
N ARG A 10 -27.68 6.96 -24.28
CA ARG A 10 -28.32 6.49 -23.04
C ARG A 10 -28.55 7.72 -22.15
N PRO A 11 -29.75 7.88 -21.55
CA PRO A 11 -29.95 8.95 -20.58
C PRO A 11 -29.01 8.73 -19.39
N TRP A 12 -28.30 9.80 -19.03
CA TRP A 12 -27.34 9.84 -17.92
C TRP A 12 -28.10 9.80 -16.60
N THR A 13 -28.44 8.59 -16.10
CA THR A 13 -28.90 8.44 -14.72
C THR A 13 -27.71 8.60 -13.78
N ASN A 14 -27.81 9.51 -12.81
CA ASN A 14 -26.83 9.66 -11.74
C ASN A 14 -26.87 8.40 -10.88
N ARG A 15 -25.92 7.49 -11.07
CA ARG A 15 -25.89 6.22 -10.32
C ARG A 15 -25.22 6.46 -8.98
N VAL A 16 -26.00 6.45 -7.91
CA VAL A 16 -25.47 6.18 -6.57
C VAL A 16 -25.16 4.68 -6.48
N ALA A 17 -23.99 4.31 -5.98
CA ALA A 17 -23.59 2.94 -5.70
C ALA A 17 -23.67 2.65 -4.20
N ILE A 18 -24.01 1.42 -3.81
CA ILE A 18 -24.01 0.97 -2.41
C ILE A 18 -22.99 -0.15 -2.18
N GLN A 19 -22.03 0.10 -1.29
CA GLN A 19 -21.00 -0.85 -0.89
C GLN A 19 -21.13 -1.20 0.59
N VAL A 20 -20.83 -2.46 0.94
CA VAL A 20 -20.77 -2.90 2.35
C VAL A 20 -19.35 -2.61 2.87
N LYS A 21 -19.25 -1.85 3.95
CA LYS A 21 -17.97 -1.51 4.61
C LYS A 21 -17.65 -2.47 5.75
N GLU A 22 -18.65 -2.79 6.57
CA GLU A 22 -18.48 -3.60 7.78
C GLU A 22 -19.75 -4.39 8.07
N LEU A 23 -19.60 -5.62 8.54
CA LEU A 23 -20.69 -6.49 8.99
C LEU A 23 -20.35 -7.01 10.38
N THR A 24 -21.27 -6.84 11.32
CA THR A 24 -21.17 -7.42 12.67
C THR A 24 -22.27 -8.45 12.88
N SER A 25 -22.42 -8.95 14.12
CA SER A 25 -23.52 -9.83 14.49
C SER A 25 -24.86 -9.10 14.67
N ILE A 26 -24.85 -7.77 14.89
CA ILE A 26 -26.07 -6.97 15.17
C ILE A 26 -26.21 -5.68 14.33
N SER A 27 -25.22 -5.37 13.49
CA SER A 27 -25.20 -4.19 12.63
C SER A 27 -24.56 -4.46 11.26
N ALA A 28 -24.87 -3.59 10.31
CA ALA A 28 -24.25 -3.56 8.98
C ALA A 28 -24.02 -2.11 8.55
N THR A 29 -22.81 -1.81 8.12
CA THR A 29 -22.38 -0.47 7.69
C THR A 29 -22.18 -0.45 6.18
N PHE A 30 -22.83 0.50 5.51
CA PHE A 30 -22.78 0.71 4.08
C PHE A 30 -22.18 2.08 3.77
N ILE A 31 -21.47 2.19 2.65
CA ILE A 31 -21.10 3.46 2.02
C ILE A 31 -21.96 3.64 0.78
N LEU A 32 -22.53 4.83 0.63
CA LEU A 32 -23.09 5.34 -0.61
C LEU A 32 -22.08 6.29 -1.25
N SER A 33 -21.73 6.05 -2.51
CA SER A 33 -20.88 6.95 -3.30
C SER A 33 -21.54 7.26 -4.63
N SER A 34 -21.26 8.44 -5.19
CA SER A 34 -21.60 8.73 -6.59
C SER A 34 -20.69 7.92 -7.51
N ALA A 35 -21.24 7.31 -8.58
CA ALA A 35 -20.49 6.41 -9.45
C ALA A 35 -19.25 7.03 -10.13
N THR A 36 -19.10 8.36 -10.12
CA THR A 36 -17.87 9.03 -10.58
C THR A 36 -16.68 8.90 -9.63
N ALA A 37 -16.90 8.59 -8.35
CA ALA A 37 -15.82 8.35 -7.38
C ALA A 37 -15.33 6.89 -7.41
N ALA A 38 -16.22 5.93 -7.69
CA ALA A 38 -15.90 4.50 -7.60
C ALA A 38 -14.92 3.99 -8.69
N ASP A 39 -14.91 4.60 -9.88
CA ASP A 39 -13.96 4.24 -10.95
C ASP A 39 -12.56 4.85 -10.74
N ALA A 40 -12.36 5.71 -9.74
CA ALA A 40 -11.07 6.36 -9.48
C ALA A 40 -10.07 5.47 -8.71
N THR A 41 -10.53 4.43 -8.01
CA THR A 41 -9.70 3.66 -7.06
C THR A 41 -9.11 2.35 -7.62
N ASP A 42 -9.61 1.81 -8.73
CA ASP A 42 -9.14 0.54 -9.34
C ASP A 42 -8.57 0.71 -10.78
N GLY A 43 -8.24 1.95 -11.18
CA GLY A 43 -8.13 2.36 -12.60
C GLY A 43 -6.80 2.98 -13.08
N GLU A 44 -5.64 2.69 -12.48
CA GLU A 44 -4.34 3.35 -12.77
C GLU A 44 -3.79 3.20 -14.22
N LEU A 45 -4.55 2.58 -15.14
CA LEU A 45 -4.16 2.35 -16.55
C LEU A 45 -5.13 2.93 -17.59
N ALA A 46 -6.25 3.55 -17.20
CA ALA A 46 -7.24 4.08 -18.15
C ALA A 46 -6.99 5.54 -18.60
N ALA A 47 -6.18 6.30 -17.85
CA ALA A 47 -6.07 7.76 -17.97
C ALA A 47 -5.28 8.29 -19.20
N LEU A 48 -5.10 7.50 -20.26
CA LEU A 48 -4.25 7.85 -21.42
C LEU A 48 -4.97 8.02 -22.75
N HIS A 49 -6.30 7.89 -22.84
CA HIS A 49 -7.06 8.19 -24.08
C HIS A 49 -8.33 9.02 -23.81
N SER A 50 -8.59 9.97 -24.70
CA SER A 50 -9.72 10.92 -24.72
C SER A 50 -9.73 12.01 -23.62
N ALA A 51 -8.89 13.02 -23.82
CA ALA A 51 -9.11 14.34 -23.25
C ALA A 51 -10.19 15.09 -24.04
N GLU A 52 -11.45 14.97 -23.63
CA GLU A 52 -12.51 15.94 -23.95
C GLU A 52 -13.17 16.45 -22.66
N PRO A 53 -13.26 17.78 -22.43
CA PRO A 53 -13.79 18.32 -21.19
C PRO A 53 -15.32 18.25 -21.17
N ILE A 54 -15.86 17.15 -20.65
CA ILE A 54 -17.30 17.00 -20.39
C ILE A 54 -17.75 18.09 -19.38
N PRO A 55 -18.79 18.89 -19.69
CA PRO A 55 -19.18 20.03 -18.84
C PRO A 55 -19.70 19.59 -17.46
N GLN A 56 -19.13 20.17 -16.40
CA GLN A 56 -19.39 19.89 -14.98
C GLN A 56 -20.79 20.31 -14.46
N ARG A 57 -21.84 20.32 -15.29
CA ARG A 57 -23.19 20.71 -14.88
C ARG A 57 -24.10 19.50 -14.75
N LEU A 58 -24.70 19.34 -13.56
CA LEU A 58 -25.78 18.40 -13.17
C LEU A 58 -25.38 17.03 -12.60
N GLN A 59 -24.17 16.88 -12.03
CA GLN A 59 -23.93 15.83 -11.03
C GLN A 59 -24.40 16.35 -9.66
N LYS A 60 -25.54 15.84 -9.17
CA LYS A 60 -26.02 16.10 -7.81
C LYS A 60 -25.11 15.37 -6.82
N SER A 61 -24.80 15.99 -5.69
CA SER A 61 -24.05 15.33 -4.62
C SER A 61 -24.90 14.26 -3.93
N VAL A 62 -24.27 13.26 -3.31
CA VAL A 62 -24.98 12.23 -2.54
C VAL A 62 -25.76 12.88 -1.38
N GLY A 63 -25.19 13.92 -0.77
CA GLY A 63 -25.87 14.74 0.22
C GLY A 63 -27.13 15.46 -0.30
N GLU A 64 -27.10 16.04 -1.50
CA GLU A 64 -28.28 16.67 -2.11
C GLU A 64 -29.39 15.65 -2.37
N ILE A 65 -29.04 14.47 -2.90
CA ILE A 65 -29.99 13.39 -3.17
C ILE A 65 -30.64 12.88 -1.88
N LEU A 66 -29.85 12.65 -0.82
CA LEU A 66 -30.34 12.19 0.48
C LEU A 66 -31.16 13.25 1.24
N SER A 67 -30.92 14.54 1.00
CA SER A 67 -31.68 15.63 1.64
C SER A 67 -33.17 15.64 1.28
N HIS A 68 -33.55 14.98 0.17
CA HIS A 68 -34.93 14.86 -0.29
C HIS A 68 -35.72 13.72 0.38
N GLY A 69 -35.06 12.91 1.22
CA GLY A 69 -35.67 11.75 1.87
C GLY A 69 -35.21 10.43 1.26
N PHE A 70 -35.04 9.43 2.13
CA PHE A 70 -34.71 8.06 1.77
C PHE A 70 -35.50 7.10 2.66
N THR A 71 -35.87 5.94 2.12
CA THR A 71 -36.50 4.85 2.86
C THR A 71 -35.63 3.61 2.78
N ILE A 72 -35.30 3.04 3.93
CA ILE A 72 -34.62 1.73 4.00
C ILE A 72 -35.66 0.66 4.28
N LYS A 73 -35.62 -0.40 3.49
CA LYS A 73 -36.32 -1.65 3.78
C LYS A 73 -35.33 -2.78 4.01
N VAL A 74 -35.65 -3.63 4.96
CA VAL A 74 -34.92 -4.86 5.30
C VAL A 74 -35.90 -6.02 5.14
N ASN A 75 -35.59 -6.97 4.25
CA ASN A 75 -36.47 -8.07 3.85
C ASN A 75 -37.88 -7.59 3.43
N GLY A 76 -37.94 -6.47 2.70
CA GLY A 76 -39.19 -5.85 2.21
C GLY A 76 -39.97 -5.00 3.22
N GLY A 77 -39.67 -5.06 4.52
CA GLY A 77 -40.29 -4.22 5.55
C GLY A 77 -39.48 -2.95 5.83
N SER A 78 -40.13 -1.81 6.07
CA SER A 78 -39.45 -0.56 6.42
C SER A 78 -38.66 -0.68 7.74
N TRP A 79 -37.42 -0.21 7.74
CA TRP A 79 -36.49 -0.37 8.86
C TRP A 79 -36.11 0.97 9.48
N ASN A 80 -36.60 1.21 10.70
CA ASN A 80 -36.41 2.50 11.40
C ASN A 80 -35.08 2.57 12.17
N ASN A 81 -34.42 1.44 12.41
CA ASN A 81 -33.19 1.36 13.22
C ASN A 81 -31.96 1.55 12.31
N SER A 82 -31.82 2.75 11.76
CA SER A 82 -30.72 3.15 10.88
C SER A 82 -30.18 4.53 11.25
N PHE A 83 -28.87 4.70 11.23
CA PHE A 83 -28.21 6.01 11.25
C PHE A 83 -27.68 6.34 9.87
N LEU A 84 -27.80 7.61 9.47
CA LEU A 84 -27.16 8.16 8.28
C LEU A 84 -26.19 9.25 8.73
N ASN A 85 -24.97 9.23 8.19
CA ASN A 85 -24.01 10.32 8.25
C ASN A 85 -23.57 10.68 6.83
N VAL A 86 -23.63 11.95 6.45
CA VAL A 86 -23.18 12.44 5.14
C VAL A 86 -21.85 13.15 5.35
N GLU A 87 -20.86 12.88 4.51
CA GLU A 87 -19.55 13.53 4.61
C GLU A 87 -19.63 15.02 4.21
N GLU A 88 -18.70 15.84 4.71
CA GLU A 88 -18.76 17.31 4.58
C GLU A 88 -18.68 17.78 3.12
N ASP A 89 -18.04 17.01 2.25
CA ASP A 89 -17.98 17.24 0.81
C ASP A 89 -19.25 16.79 0.05
N GLY A 90 -20.15 16.05 0.71
CA GLY A 90 -21.35 15.46 0.15
C GLY A 90 -21.10 14.37 -0.91
N SER A 91 -19.87 13.87 -1.05
CA SER A 91 -19.50 12.88 -2.08
C SER A 91 -19.79 11.45 -1.62
N GLU A 92 -19.60 11.17 -0.32
CA GLU A 92 -19.92 9.92 0.33
C GLU A 92 -20.95 10.09 1.46
N ALA A 93 -21.68 9.01 1.75
CA ALA A 93 -22.56 8.92 2.90
C ALA A 93 -22.55 7.52 3.52
N VAL A 94 -22.42 7.46 4.84
CA VAL A 94 -22.34 6.22 5.62
C VAL A 94 -23.71 5.90 6.25
N ILE A 95 -24.24 4.72 5.95
CA ILE A 95 -25.48 4.20 6.54
C ILE A 95 -25.14 3.05 7.49
N ILE A 96 -25.60 3.13 8.74
CA ILE A 96 -25.41 2.08 9.76
C ILE A 96 -26.77 1.52 10.15
N LEU A 97 -27.05 0.28 9.73
CA LEU A 97 -28.21 -0.49 10.21
C LEU A 97 -27.85 -1.16 11.53
N HIS A 98 -28.74 -1.09 12.52
CA HIS A 98 -28.54 -1.73 13.82
C HIS A 98 -29.80 -2.47 14.29
N GLY A 99 -29.64 -3.40 15.24
CA GLY A 99 -30.72 -4.27 15.73
C GLY A 99 -30.99 -5.47 14.81
N LEU A 100 -30.02 -5.85 13.98
CA LEU A 100 -30.06 -7.09 13.23
C LEU A 100 -29.87 -8.29 14.18
N ARG A 101 -30.30 -9.48 13.75
CA ARG A 101 -30.13 -10.73 14.52
C ARG A 101 -28.92 -11.50 13.97
N PRO A 102 -27.99 -11.98 14.82
CA PRO A 102 -26.83 -12.76 14.39
C PRO A 102 -27.18 -13.97 13.53
N GLY A 103 -26.29 -14.34 12.61
CA GLY A 103 -26.44 -15.51 11.74
C GLY A 103 -27.61 -15.45 10.74
N ARG A 104 -28.25 -14.28 10.56
CA ARG A 104 -29.34 -14.12 9.59
C ARG A 104 -28.89 -13.41 8.32
N ARG A 105 -29.49 -13.85 7.20
CA ARG A 105 -29.42 -13.20 5.89
C ARG A 105 -30.47 -12.10 5.80
N TYR A 106 -30.08 -11.01 5.16
CA TYR A 106 -30.87 -9.79 5.00
C TYR A 106 -30.72 -9.25 3.57
N GLU A 107 -31.85 -8.99 2.91
CA GLU A 107 -31.95 -8.15 1.70
C GLU A 107 -32.20 -6.71 2.18
N VAL A 108 -31.33 -5.77 1.81
CA VAL A 108 -31.54 -4.32 2.00
C VAL A 108 -31.93 -3.69 0.68
N GLU A 109 -33.05 -2.98 0.68
CA GLU A 109 -33.50 -2.11 -0.41
C GLU A 109 -33.51 -0.66 0.11
N LEU A 110 -32.61 0.17 -0.42
CA LEU A 110 -32.63 1.62 -0.25
C LEU A 110 -33.45 2.22 -1.40
N THR A 111 -34.54 2.91 -1.09
CA THR A 111 -35.32 3.69 -2.06
C THR A 111 -35.10 5.18 -1.77
N LEU A 112 -34.68 5.93 -2.78
CA LEU A 112 -34.55 7.38 -2.71
C LEU A 112 -35.89 8.01 -3.11
N GLU A 113 -36.32 9.11 -2.48
CA GLU A 113 -37.65 9.69 -2.78
C GLU A 113 -37.66 10.49 -4.08
N GLN A 114 -36.52 11.09 -4.46
CA GLN A 114 -36.39 11.92 -5.66
C GLN A 114 -36.14 11.13 -6.96
N GLU A 115 -35.64 9.91 -6.86
CA GLU A 115 -35.38 9.03 -8.01
C GLU A 115 -36.00 7.65 -7.73
N GLU A 116 -36.80 7.11 -8.64
CA GLU A 116 -37.39 5.75 -8.55
C GLU A 116 -36.33 4.60 -8.62
N SER A 117 -35.06 4.95 -8.38
CA SER A 117 -33.90 4.08 -8.25
C SER A 117 -33.93 3.35 -6.90
N ALA A 118 -34.30 2.08 -6.90
CA ALA A 118 -34.14 1.18 -5.75
C ALA A 118 -32.78 0.48 -5.79
N LEU A 119 -31.94 0.70 -4.78
CA LEU A 119 -30.63 0.07 -4.61
C LEU A 119 -30.76 -1.16 -3.71
N LYS A 120 -30.50 -2.34 -4.26
CA LYS A 120 -30.63 -3.64 -3.56
C LYS A 120 -29.28 -4.26 -3.22
N LYS A 121 -29.13 -4.78 -2.00
CA LYS A 121 -27.93 -5.48 -1.54
C LYS A 121 -28.25 -6.57 -0.52
N ASP A 122 -27.82 -7.79 -0.82
CA ASP A 122 -27.91 -8.93 0.09
C ASP A 122 -26.64 -9.09 0.94
N PHE A 123 -26.80 -9.47 2.20
CA PHE A 123 -25.69 -9.83 3.09
C PHE A 123 -26.12 -10.83 4.18
N ALA A 124 -25.14 -11.35 4.92
CA ALA A 124 -25.35 -12.17 6.12
C ALA A 124 -24.66 -11.49 7.31
N THR A 125 -25.36 -11.39 8.44
CA THR A 125 -24.75 -11.01 9.72
C THR A 125 -23.85 -12.12 10.22
N LEU A 126 -22.75 -11.75 10.90
CA LEU A 126 -21.86 -12.72 11.53
C LEU A 126 -22.60 -13.47 12.65
N GLU A 127 -22.26 -14.74 12.85
CA GLU A 127 -22.67 -15.43 14.06
C GLU A 127 -21.91 -14.88 15.27
N ASN A 128 -22.52 -14.94 16.45
CA ASN A 128 -21.89 -14.45 17.66
C ASN A 128 -20.94 -15.54 18.18
N ASP A 129 -19.68 -15.55 17.71
CA ASP A 129 -18.69 -16.61 17.99
C ASP A 129 -18.50 -16.90 19.50
N LEU A 130 -18.74 -15.89 20.35
CA LEU A 130 -18.77 -16.00 21.81
C LEU A 130 -19.81 -17.02 22.34
N PHE A 131 -20.88 -17.30 21.59
CA PHE A 131 -21.89 -18.30 21.94
C PHE A 131 -21.63 -19.65 21.27
N ALA A 132 -21.07 -19.65 20.05
CA ALA A 132 -20.74 -20.86 19.30
C ALA A 132 -19.62 -21.68 19.96
N GLN A 133 -18.59 -21.03 20.52
CA GLN A 133 -17.55 -21.72 21.30
C GLN A 133 -18.03 -22.30 22.64
N GLN A 134 -19.16 -21.82 23.18
CA GLN A 134 -19.68 -22.31 24.47
C GLN A 134 -20.62 -23.52 24.32
N MET A 135 -21.17 -23.75 23.12
CA MET A 135 -22.10 -24.86 22.84
C MET A 135 -21.45 -26.03 22.09
N SER A 136 -20.18 -25.93 21.68
CA SER A 136 -19.48 -26.92 20.84
C SER A 136 -18.59 -27.91 21.60
N PHE A 137 -18.59 -27.91 22.94
CA PHE A 137 -17.72 -28.78 23.75
C PHE A 137 -18.42 -29.96 24.46
N ASP A 138 -19.76 -30.06 24.42
CA ASP A 138 -20.55 -31.10 25.10
C ASP A 138 -21.29 -32.04 24.12
N GLN A 139 -20.61 -32.53 23.08
CA GLN A 139 -21.20 -33.55 22.18
C GLN A 139 -20.24 -34.65 21.70
N ILE A 140 -19.79 -35.52 22.61
CA ILE A 140 -19.37 -36.90 22.27
C ILE A 140 -19.95 -37.91 23.28
N GLN A 141 -20.92 -38.70 22.80
CA GLN A 141 -21.31 -40.07 23.18
C GLN A 141 -21.63 -40.45 24.65
N ALA A 142 -22.91 -40.74 24.89
CA ALA A 142 -23.39 -41.95 25.60
C ALA A 142 -24.80 -42.32 25.07
N PRO A 143 -25.26 -43.59 25.18
CA PRO A 143 -26.35 -44.12 24.36
C PRO A 143 -27.77 -43.93 24.93
N GLU A 144 -28.74 -44.37 24.12
CA GLU A 144 -30.19 -44.48 24.36
C GLU A 144 -30.59 -44.91 25.78
N GLU A 145 -31.62 -44.27 26.35
CA GLU A 145 -32.74 -45.00 26.96
C GLU A 145 -34.08 -44.27 26.69
N ASN A 146 -35.10 -45.08 26.38
CA ASN A 146 -36.45 -44.70 25.98
C ASN A 146 -37.41 -44.92 27.17
N ILE A 147 -37.64 -43.90 28.01
CA ILE A 147 -38.61 -43.96 29.12
C ILE A 147 -39.25 -42.57 29.35
N ASN A 148 -40.51 -42.57 29.81
CA ASN A 148 -41.42 -41.46 30.15
C ASN A 148 -42.16 -40.87 28.93
N ASP A 149 -43.40 -41.25 28.59
CA ASP A 149 -44.47 -41.94 29.34
C ASP A 149 -44.91 -41.27 30.66
N LEU A 150 -46.11 -40.68 30.61
CA LEU A 150 -47.03 -40.41 31.72
C LEU A 150 -46.48 -39.72 33.01
N SER A 151 -46.88 -38.46 33.20
CA SER A 151 -47.97 -38.21 34.18
C SER A 151 -48.70 -36.88 33.96
N PRO A 152 -50.00 -36.80 34.31
CA PRO A 152 -50.88 -35.70 33.93
C PRO A 152 -50.87 -34.54 34.93
N LEU A 153 -51.43 -33.39 34.52
CA LEU A 153 -51.87 -32.37 35.45
C LEU A 153 -52.99 -32.95 36.33
N SER A 154 -52.72 -33.08 37.64
CA SER A 154 -53.76 -33.40 38.62
C SER A 154 -54.77 -32.26 38.71
N PRO A 155 -56.09 -32.51 38.57
CA PRO A 155 -57.10 -31.52 38.89
C PRO A 155 -57.20 -31.33 40.41
N GLU A 156 -57.22 -30.07 40.82
CA GLU A 156 -57.45 -29.63 42.20
C GLU A 156 -58.92 -29.89 42.60
N VAL A 157 -59.21 -31.09 43.09
CA VAL A 157 -60.53 -31.45 43.62
C VAL A 157 -60.50 -31.36 45.15
N VAL A 158 -61.07 -30.28 45.66
CA VAL A 158 -61.22 -30.00 47.10
C VAL A 158 -62.48 -30.72 47.65
N PRO A 159 -62.38 -31.64 48.63
CA PRO A 159 -63.53 -32.22 49.29
C PRO A 159 -63.75 -31.56 50.66
N SER A 160 -64.07 -30.27 50.70
CA SER A 160 -64.53 -29.61 51.93
C SER A 160 -65.93 -30.11 52.28
N ARG A 161 -66.02 -31.06 53.22
CA ARG A 161 -67.29 -31.65 53.66
C ARG A 161 -67.52 -31.46 55.16
N GLU A 162 -67.63 -30.20 55.57
CA GLU A 162 -68.09 -29.85 56.93
C GLU A 162 -69.62 -29.91 57.05
N LEU A 163 -70.07 -30.92 57.79
CA LEU A 163 -71.05 -30.85 58.89
C LEU A 163 -72.00 -29.64 58.93
N THR A 164 -73.32 -29.89 58.79
CA THR A 164 -74.46 -29.55 59.69
C THR A 164 -75.81 -29.68 58.92
N PRO A 165 -77.03 -29.61 59.52
CA PRO A 165 -77.74 -30.85 59.87
C PRO A 165 -79.16 -30.97 59.25
N PRO A 166 -79.77 -32.18 59.20
CA PRO A 166 -81.18 -32.32 58.88
C PRO A 166 -82.07 -31.97 60.10
N ILE A 167 -83.07 -31.13 59.86
CA ILE A 167 -84.07 -30.71 60.86
C ILE A 167 -85.11 -31.84 61.06
N THR A 168 -85.59 -31.94 62.31
CA THR A 168 -86.65 -32.80 62.86
C THR A 168 -87.73 -33.32 61.91
N PRO A 169 -88.22 -34.54 62.20
CA PRO A 169 -89.65 -34.68 62.51
C PRO A 169 -89.89 -35.19 63.94
N GLU A 170 -90.76 -34.50 64.67
CA GLU A 170 -91.32 -35.02 65.91
C GLU A 170 -92.33 -36.14 65.61
N SER A 171 -92.12 -37.33 66.18
CA SER A 171 -93.23 -38.26 66.44
C SER A 171 -92.85 -39.17 67.60
N ALA A 172 -93.51 -38.95 68.75
CA ALA A 172 -93.20 -39.65 69.99
C ALA A 172 -93.65 -41.11 69.95
N SER A 173 -92.74 -42.03 70.26
CA SER A 173 -93.06 -43.43 70.58
C SER A 173 -92.16 -43.91 71.73
N PRO A 174 -92.65 -44.82 72.59
CA PRO A 174 -92.00 -45.13 73.87
C PRO A 174 -90.77 -46.03 73.71
N PRO A 175 -89.82 -46.01 74.66
CA PRO A 175 -88.58 -46.76 74.57
C PRO A 175 -88.82 -48.27 74.64
N GLN A 176 -88.56 -48.98 73.54
CA GLN A 176 -88.43 -50.43 73.58
C GLN A 176 -87.14 -50.80 74.32
N SER A 177 -87.29 -51.63 75.35
CA SER A 177 -86.16 -52.11 76.17
C SER A 177 -85.31 -53.09 75.35
N ILE A 178 -84.18 -52.60 74.83
CA ILE A 178 -83.19 -53.39 74.07
C ILE A 178 -82.90 -54.70 74.80
N THR A 179 -83.06 -55.81 74.11
CA THR A 179 -82.81 -57.14 74.68
C THR A 179 -81.31 -57.35 74.92
N ALA A 180 -80.97 -58.19 75.90
CA ALA A 180 -79.56 -58.40 76.27
C ALA A 180 -78.68 -58.93 75.11
N GLU A 181 -79.29 -59.65 74.17
CA GLU A 181 -78.62 -60.22 72.99
C GLU A 181 -78.30 -59.17 71.93
N GLU A 182 -79.22 -58.24 71.62
CA GLU A 182 -78.98 -57.10 70.72
C GLU A 182 -77.85 -56.22 71.24
N LYS A 183 -77.82 -55.97 72.55
CA LYS A 183 -76.75 -55.22 73.21
C LYS A 183 -75.39 -55.94 73.09
N ALA A 184 -75.37 -57.28 73.18
CA ALA A 184 -74.16 -58.07 72.97
C ALA A 184 -73.71 -58.07 71.49
N ALA A 185 -74.64 -58.13 70.53
CA ALA A 185 -74.34 -58.01 69.10
C ALA A 185 -73.76 -56.63 68.75
N TYR A 186 -74.36 -55.55 69.26
CA TYR A 186 -73.85 -54.18 69.11
C TYR A 186 -72.42 -54.03 69.66
N LEU A 187 -72.13 -54.58 70.85
CA LEU A 187 -70.79 -54.54 71.43
C LEU A 187 -69.76 -55.34 70.61
N ARG A 188 -70.14 -56.49 70.03
CA ARG A 188 -69.27 -57.25 69.12
C ARG A 188 -68.97 -56.47 67.84
N LEU A 189 -69.99 -55.87 67.21
CA LEU A 189 -69.81 -55.02 66.03
C LEU A 189 -68.90 -53.83 66.32
N ARG A 190 -69.10 -53.16 67.46
CA ARG A 190 -68.28 -52.04 67.90
C ARG A 190 -66.83 -52.46 68.18
N LYS A 191 -66.61 -53.65 68.76
CA LYS A 191 -65.26 -54.22 68.91
C LYS A 191 -64.61 -54.47 67.55
N LEU A 192 -65.30 -55.12 66.61
CA LEU A 192 -64.77 -55.37 65.26
C LEU A 192 -64.43 -54.07 64.51
N SER A 193 -65.24 -53.01 64.71
CA SER A 193 -64.96 -51.67 64.17
C SER A 193 -63.68 -51.08 64.77
N PHE A 194 -63.48 -51.15 66.09
CA PHE A 194 -62.22 -50.74 66.71
C PHE A 194 -61.03 -51.60 66.28
N ASP A 195 -61.18 -52.93 66.17
CA ASP A 195 -60.13 -53.83 65.69
C ASP A 195 -59.74 -53.52 64.22
N ALA A 196 -60.69 -53.04 63.40
CA ALA A 196 -60.43 -52.57 62.05
C ALA A 196 -59.71 -51.20 62.04
N GLN A 197 -60.14 -50.24 62.85
CA GLN A 197 -59.50 -48.93 63.01
C GLN A 197 -58.05 -49.07 63.52
N ILE A 198 -57.78 -49.97 64.47
CA ILE A 198 -56.42 -50.22 64.96
C ILE A 198 -55.51 -50.76 63.85
N LYS A 199 -56.01 -51.65 62.99
CA LYS A 199 -55.26 -52.19 61.84
C LYS A 199 -55.02 -51.14 60.76
N ASP A 200 -56.00 -50.29 60.49
CA ASP A 200 -55.88 -49.17 59.56
C ASP A 200 -54.80 -48.19 60.04
N LEU A 201 -54.88 -47.73 61.30
CA LEU A 201 -53.88 -46.85 61.91
C LEU A 201 -52.47 -47.46 61.94
N ASP A 202 -52.32 -48.76 62.25
CA ASP A 202 -51.01 -49.44 62.20
C ASP A 202 -50.47 -49.52 60.76
N SER A 203 -51.34 -49.66 59.76
CA SER A 203 -50.94 -49.62 58.34
C SER A 203 -50.52 -48.23 57.88
N GLN A 204 -51.24 -47.19 58.29
CA GLN A 204 -50.91 -45.78 58.02
C GLN A 204 -49.57 -45.41 58.65
N LEU A 205 -49.37 -45.76 59.93
CA LEU A 205 -48.13 -45.50 60.67
C LEU A 205 -46.92 -46.21 60.02
N LYS A 206 -47.09 -47.43 59.50
CA LYS A 206 -46.05 -48.12 58.72
C LYS A 206 -45.76 -47.44 57.37
N LEU A 207 -46.78 -46.92 56.70
CA LEU A 207 -46.64 -46.18 55.44
C LEU A 207 -45.92 -44.86 55.68
N GLU A 208 -46.34 -44.06 56.66
CA GLU A 208 -45.69 -42.79 57.03
C GLU A 208 -44.23 -42.98 57.42
N ARG A 209 -43.89 -44.02 58.21
CA ARG A 209 -42.48 -44.34 58.52
C ARG A 209 -41.66 -44.64 57.27
N LYS A 210 -42.23 -45.39 56.32
CA LYS A 210 -41.56 -45.72 55.05
C LYS A 210 -41.40 -44.50 54.16
N GLU A 211 -42.40 -43.62 54.11
CA GLU A 211 -42.36 -42.39 53.31
C GLU A 211 -41.39 -41.36 53.91
N SER A 212 -41.41 -41.19 55.24
CA SER A 212 -40.43 -40.39 55.98
C SER A 212 -38.99 -40.88 55.71
N GLN A 213 -38.74 -42.18 55.77
CA GLN A 213 -37.43 -42.74 55.43
C GLN A 213 -37.05 -42.51 53.95
N ARG A 214 -38.02 -42.55 53.03
CA ARG A 214 -37.79 -42.22 51.61
C ARG A 214 -37.42 -40.75 51.45
N ALA A 215 -38.13 -39.83 52.11
CA ALA A 215 -37.85 -38.40 52.08
C ALA A 215 -36.50 -38.05 52.70
N GLU A 216 -36.11 -38.69 53.81
CA GLU A 216 -34.75 -38.57 54.36
C GLU A 216 -33.67 -39.05 53.39
N ASN A 217 -33.89 -40.16 52.68
CA ASN A 217 -32.92 -40.64 51.69
C ASN A 217 -32.86 -39.72 50.46
N ALA A 218 -33.99 -39.16 50.02
CA ALA A 218 -34.04 -38.20 48.92
C ALA A 218 -33.30 -36.89 49.25
N THR A 219 -33.55 -36.31 50.43
CA THR A 219 -32.86 -35.09 50.89
C THR A 219 -31.36 -35.31 51.10
N ARG A 220 -30.93 -36.48 51.58
CA ARG A 220 -29.49 -36.83 51.64
C ARG A 220 -28.86 -36.90 50.25
N ALA A 221 -29.54 -37.50 49.26
CA ALA A 221 -29.07 -37.54 47.88
C ALA A 221 -28.97 -36.13 47.27
N GLU A 222 -29.94 -35.24 47.53
CA GLU A 222 -29.92 -33.84 47.11
C GLU A 222 -28.75 -33.06 47.75
N ILE A 223 -28.48 -33.26 49.05
CA ILE A 223 -27.32 -32.66 49.72
C ILE A 223 -26.01 -33.12 49.06
N GLU A 224 -25.90 -34.40 48.66
CA GLU A 224 -24.72 -34.90 47.96
C GLU A 224 -24.58 -34.33 46.54
N THR A 225 -25.67 -34.18 45.77
CA THR A 225 -25.60 -33.58 44.42
C THR A 225 -25.28 -32.09 44.51
N LEU A 226 -25.89 -31.35 45.42
CA LEU A 226 -25.57 -29.93 45.69
C LEU A 226 -24.12 -29.75 46.16
N LYS A 227 -23.60 -30.66 47.00
CA LYS A 227 -22.19 -30.64 47.42
C LYS A 227 -21.25 -30.85 46.24
N LYS A 228 -21.51 -31.85 45.38
CA LYS A 228 -20.72 -32.11 44.16
C LYS A 228 -20.79 -30.94 43.16
N ALA A 229 -21.96 -30.32 43.01
CA ALA A 229 -22.14 -29.14 42.17
C ALA A 229 -21.36 -27.92 42.71
N SER A 230 -21.42 -27.69 44.02
CA SER A 230 -20.65 -26.65 44.71
C SER A 230 -19.13 -26.84 44.55
N GLU A 231 -18.63 -28.06 44.76
CA GLU A 231 -17.22 -28.38 44.57
C GLU A 231 -16.78 -28.13 43.11
N LYS A 232 -17.57 -28.56 42.11
CA LYS A 232 -17.34 -28.27 40.69
C LYS A 232 -17.31 -26.76 40.41
N GLN A 233 -18.19 -25.97 41.04
CA GLN A 233 -18.18 -24.51 40.91
C GLN A 233 -16.90 -23.89 41.47
N THR A 234 -16.40 -24.34 42.64
CA THR A 234 -15.15 -23.78 43.19
C THR A 234 -13.94 -23.99 42.27
N VAL A 235 -13.88 -25.11 41.54
CA VAL A 235 -12.84 -25.38 40.53
C VAL A 235 -13.00 -24.48 39.31
N ALA A 236 -14.25 -24.21 38.88
CA ALA A 236 -14.52 -23.24 37.80
C ALA A 236 -14.09 -21.82 38.21
N ASP A 237 -14.41 -21.39 39.43
CA ASP A 237 -14.03 -20.08 39.97
C ASP A 237 -12.51 -19.91 40.09
N GLN A 238 -11.79 -20.97 40.48
CA GLN A 238 -10.32 -20.96 40.50
C GLN A 238 -9.73 -20.76 39.10
N ARG A 239 -10.26 -21.48 38.09
CA ARG A 239 -9.85 -21.30 36.69
C ARG A 239 -10.20 -19.91 36.15
N ALA A 240 -11.36 -19.37 36.51
CA ALA A 240 -11.76 -18.01 36.15
C ALA A 240 -10.79 -16.97 36.75
N LYS A 241 -10.43 -17.11 38.04
CA LYS A 241 -9.42 -16.25 38.70
C LYS A 241 -8.05 -16.34 38.03
N GLN A 242 -7.59 -17.54 37.66
CA GLN A 242 -6.34 -17.72 36.91
C GLN A 242 -6.38 -17.02 35.54
N LYS A 243 -7.49 -17.12 34.79
CA LYS A 243 -7.69 -16.39 33.54
C LYS A 243 -7.65 -14.87 33.74
N ILE A 244 -8.30 -14.35 34.79
CA ILE A 244 -8.28 -12.91 35.12
C ILE A 244 -6.85 -12.44 35.43
N LEU A 245 -6.08 -13.21 36.22
CA LEU A 245 -4.68 -12.87 36.52
C LEU A 245 -3.79 -12.89 35.26
N ALA A 246 -3.94 -13.89 34.39
CA ALA A 246 -3.22 -13.96 33.13
C ALA A 246 -3.56 -12.78 32.19
N LEU A 247 -4.83 -12.36 32.13
CA LEU A 247 -5.24 -11.18 31.37
C LEU A 247 -4.69 -9.88 31.98
N GLN A 248 -4.65 -9.76 33.32
CA GLN A 248 -4.03 -8.62 33.99
C GLN A 248 -2.53 -8.53 33.72
N GLU A 249 -1.83 -9.68 33.70
CA GLU A 249 -0.41 -9.72 33.33
C GLU A 249 -0.20 -9.37 31.85
N ALA A 250 -1.02 -9.90 30.94
CA ALA A 250 -0.96 -9.55 29.52
C ALA A 250 -1.18 -8.04 29.29
N VAL A 251 -2.18 -7.42 29.94
CA VAL A 251 -2.40 -5.97 29.88
C VAL A 251 -1.22 -5.18 30.44
N LYS A 252 -0.59 -5.65 31.52
CA LYS A 252 0.62 -5.02 32.06
C LYS A 252 1.80 -5.11 31.08
N GLN A 253 1.98 -6.26 30.42
CA GLN A 253 3.03 -6.47 29.42
C GLN A 253 2.80 -5.60 28.16
N THR A 254 1.56 -5.50 27.66
CA THR A 254 1.27 -4.64 26.51
C THR A 254 1.47 -3.16 26.83
N LEU A 255 1.03 -2.67 28.00
CA LEU A 255 1.28 -1.29 28.42
C LEU A 255 2.78 -0.97 28.54
N SER A 256 3.59 -1.90 29.04
CA SER A 256 5.06 -1.74 29.07
C SER A 256 5.62 -1.64 27.65
N ALA A 257 5.25 -2.56 26.75
CA ALA A 257 5.71 -2.56 25.37
C ALA A 257 5.28 -1.30 24.60
N THR A 258 4.08 -0.79 24.85
CA THR A 258 3.61 0.50 24.29
C THR A 258 4.49 1.65 24.75
N GLY A 259 4.85 1.71 26.04
CA GLY A 259 5.77 2.74 26.57
C GLY A 259 7.17 2.65 25.97
N ASP A 260 7.70 1.45 25.76
CA ASP A 260 9.00 1.25 25.10
C ASP A 260 8.98 1.68 23.63
N ILE A 261 7.88 1.42 22.91
CA ILE A 261 7.66 1.87 21.52
C ILE A 261 7.51 3.39 21.45
N GLU A 262 6.76 3.99 22.38
CA GLU A 262 6.60 5.45 22.47
C GLU A 262 7.94 6.14 22.74
N ALA A 263 8.77 5.59 23.64
CA ALA A 263 10.12 6.09 23.88
C ALA A 263 11.02 6.03 22.63
N GLN A 264 10.91 4.96 21.82
CA GLN A 264 11.63 4.85 20.53
C GLN A 264 11.09 5.84 19.48
N ALA A 265 9.77 6.06 19.44
CA ALA A 265 9.16 7.05 18.55
C ALA A 265 9.61 8.48 18.91
N VAL A 266 9.67 8.82 20.20
CA VAL A 266 10.20 10.11 20.68
C VAL A 266 11.70 10.26 20.36
N ALA A 267 12.50 9.20 20.52
CA ALA A 267 13.93 9.23 20.19
C ALA A 267 14.16 9.48 18.69
N THR A 268 13.48 8.74 17.82
CA THR A 268 13.58 8.91 16.36
C THR A 268 13.03 10.27 15.89
N GLN A 269 11.97 10.78 16.50
CA GLN A 269 11.47 12.14 16.25
C GLN A 269 12.47 13.23 16.70
N ALA A 270 13.26 12.97 17.75
CA ALA A 270 14.31 13.90 18.21
C ALA A 270 15.56 13.92 17.28
N GLU A 271 15.85 12.82 16.58
CA GLU A 271 16.95 12.74 15.59
C GLU A 271 16.60 13.41 14.25
N LEU A 272 15.33 13.41 13.86
CA LEU A 272 14.81 14.01 12.62
C LEU A 272 15.32 15.45 12.33
N PRO A 273 15.28 16.43 13.26
CA PRO A 273 15.80 17.77 13.00
C PRO A 273 17.32 17.85 12.83
N GLU A 274 18.10 16.87 13.31
CA GLU A 274 19.53 16.80 13.02
C GLU A 274 19.78 16.31 11.58
N LEU A 275 19.00 15.32 11.13
CA LEU A 275 19.05 14.83 9.75
C LEU A 275 18.64 15.92 8.75
N GLN A 276 17.57 16.69 9.02
CA GLN A 276 17.18 17.83 8.18
C GLN A 276 18.26 18.93 8.09
N LYS A 277 19.01 19.17 9.18
CA LYS A 277 20.16 20.09 9.16
C LYS A 277 21.33 19.56 8.33
N LYS A 278 21.58 18.25 8.35
CA LYS A 278 22.60 17.61 7.50
C LYS A 278 22.18 17.63 6.03
N GLU A 279 20.92 17.34 5.74
CA GLU A 279 20.34 17.39 4.38
C GLU A 279 20.46 18.79 3.78
N SER A 280 19.97 19.82 4.48
CA SER A 280 20.07 21.22 4.01
C SER A 280 21.53 21.73 3.89
N ALA A 281 22.45 21.26 4.73
CA ALA A 281 23.87 21.55 4.56
C ALA A 281 24.46 20.88 3.30
N ILE A 282 24.15 19.61 3.05
CA ILE A 282 24.59 18.87 1.86
C ILE A 282 23.97 19.46 0.58
N GLU A 283 22.71 19.91 0.63
CA GLU A 283 22.05 20.57 -0.49
C GLU A 283 22.72 21.92 -0.82
N ALA A 284 23.08 22.71 0.21
CA ALA A 284 23.83 23.95 0.03
C ALA A 284 25.22 23.69 -0.57
N ASP A 285 25.97 22.72 -0.05
CA ASP A 285 27.28 22.32 -0.60
C ASP A 285 27.13 21.88 -2.07
N HIS A 286 26.15 21.03 -2.37
CA HIS A 286 25.86 20.58 -3.74
C HIS A 286 25.50 21.75 -4.68
N ALA A 287 24.73 22.74 -4.21
CA ALA A 287 24.42 23.94 -4.98
C ALA A 287 25.70 24.73 -5.32
N THR A 288 26.61 24.94 -4.35
CA THR A 288 27.89 25.63 -4.62
C THR A 288 28.78 24.87 -5.61
N VAL A 289 28.85 23.54 -5.52
CA VAL A 289 29.61 22.70 -6.46
C VAL A 289 29.00 22.78 -7.86
N MET A 290 27.67 22.77 -7.99
CA MET A 290 26.96 22.92 -9.26
C MET A 290 27.17 24.31 -9.89
N GLU A 291 27.24 25.38 -9.10
CA GLU A 291 27.60 26.71 -9.60
C GLU A 291 29.05 26.79 -10.07
N ALA A 292 30.00 26.22 -9.31
CA ALA A 292 31.41 26.15 -9.68
C ALA A 292 31.62 25.34 -10.98
N ALA A 293 30.90 24.22 -11.14
CA ALA A 293 30.90 23.43 -12.37
C ALA A 293 30.40 24.24 -13.57
N LYS A 294 29.24 24.92 -13.45
CA LYS A 294 28.70 25.79 -14.51
C LYS A 294 29.65 26.92 -14.89
N GLN A 295 30.34 27.53 -13.93
CA GLN A 295 31.35 28.55 -14.20
C GLN A 295 32.54 27.98 -14.99
N LYS A 296 32.99 26.76 -14.65
CA LYS A 296 34.07 26.07 -15.37
C LYS A 296 33.66 25.67 -16.79
N ASP A 297 32.44 25.18 -16.98
CA ASP A 297 31.92 24.87 -18.32
C ASP A 297 31.83 26.13 -19.20
N ALA A 298 31.39 27.26 -18.64
CA ALA A 298 31.36 28.54 -19.33
C ALA A 298 32.76 29.06 -19.70
N GLU A 299 33.74 28.91 -18.80
CA GLU A 299 35.15 29.25 -19.06
C GLU A 299 35.73 28.40 -20.22
N VAL A 300 35.48 27.08 -20.19
CA VAL A 300 35.87 26.15 -21.26
C VAL A 300 35.18 26.49 -22.57
N GLU A 301 33.88 26.80 -22.58
CA GLU A 301 33.18 27.18 -23.80
C GLU A 301 33.72 28.49 -24.38
N GLN A 302 34.01 29.49 -23.54
CA GLN A 302 34.62 30.75 -23.98
C GLN A 302 36.02 30.54 -24.56
N ALA A 303 36.85 29.70 -23.93
CA ALA A 303 38.17 29.34 -24.46
C ALA A 303 38.04 28.67 -25.84
N LEU A 304 37.18 27.65 -25.97
CA LEU A 304 36.91 26.95 -27.23
C LEU A 304 36.36 27.87 -28.32
N ARG A 305 35.49 28.83 -27.98
CA ARG A 305 35.01 29.86 -28.93
C ARG A 305 36.15 30.76 -29.40
N SER A 306 37.06 31.14 -28.51
CA SER A 306 38.22 31.98 -28.85
C SER A 306 39.23 31.26 -29.75
N ASP A 307 39.48 29.96 -29.52
CA ASP A 307 40.38 29.17 -30.32
C ASP A 307 39.77 28.78 -31.67
N LYS A 308 38.46 28.48 -31.74
CA LYS A 308 37.72 28.35 -33.00
C LYS A 308 37.81 29.61 -33.86
N LYS A 309 37.77 30.80 -33.24
CA LYS A 309 37.98 32.06 -33.97
C LYS A 309 39.42 32.16 -34.50
N ARG A 310 40.43 31.95 -33.65
CA ARG A 310 41.85 31.98 -34.05
C ARG A 310 42.17 31.01 -35.18
N THR A 311 41.64 29.79 -35.14
CA THR A 311 41.86 28.79 -36.20
C THR A 311 41.15 29.16 -37.49
N SER A 312 39.94 29.74 -37.43
CA SER A 312 39.25 30.30 -38.60
C SER A 312 40.01 31.47 -39.21
N ASP A 313 40.55 32.37 -38.39
CA ASP A 313 41.35 33.51 -38.85
C ASP A 313 42.61 33.00 -39.59
N LEU A 314 43.37 32.07 -38.98
CA LEU A 314 44.54 31.42 -39.60
C LEU A 314 44.20 30.63 -40.88
N GLN A 315 43.04 29.96 -40.95
CA GLN A 315 42.58 29.30 -42.17
C GLN A 315 42.30 30.30 -43.30
N SER A 316 41.77 31.49 -42.98
CA SER A 316 41.57 32.56 -43.96
C SER A 316 42.88 33.16 -44.47
N GLU A 317 43.89 33.27 -43.60
CA GLU A 317 45.26 33.67 -43.98
C GLU A 317 45.92 32.63 -44.87
N LEU A 318 45.86 31.34 -44.51
CA LEU A 318 46.37 30.23 -45.33
C LEU A 318 45.72 30.21 -46.72
N THR A 319 44.40 30.38 -46.79
CA THR A 319 43.66 30.47 -48.06
C THR A 319 44.12 31.67 -48.89
N THR A 320 44.36 32.82 -48.25
CA THR A 320 44.87 34.04 -48.92
C THR A 320 46.30 33.86 -49.44
N LEU A 321 47.15 33.16 -48.68
CA LEU A 321 48.52 32.84 -49.09
C LEU A 321 48.55 31.79 -50.21
N SER A 322 47.71 30.74 -50.17
CA SER A 322 47.56 29.76 -51.26
C SER A 322 47.19 30.44 -52.57
N ASN A 323 46.12 31.24 -52.55
CA ASN A 323 45.68 32.06 -53.69
C ASN A 323 46.78 33.00 -54.22
N ARG A 324 47.70 33.46 -53.37
CA ARG A 324 48.85 34.30 -53.79
C ARG A 324 49.96 33.46 -54.41
N VAL A 325 50.26 32.29 -53.85
CA VAL A 325 51.22 31.33 -54.42
C VAL A 325 50.74 30.87 -55.79
N GLU A 326 49.47 30.45 -55.91
CA GLU A 326 48.84 30.04 -57.18
C GLU A 326 48.92 31.14 -58.25
N LYS A 327 48.68 32.40 -57.89
CA LYS A 327 48.84 33.53 -58.82
C LYS A 327 50.29 33.77 -59.23
N LEU A 328 51.25 33.50 -58.35
CA LEU A 328 52.68 33.64 -58.66
C LEU A 328 53.21 32.46 -59.47
N THR A 329 52.75 31.23 -59.22
CA THR A 329 53.06 30.06 -60.04
C THR A 329 52.44 30.23 -61.43
N SER A 330 51.16 30.56 -61.55
CA SER A 330 50.54 30.83 -62.87
C SER A 330 51.27 31.93 -63.66
N LYS A 331 51.77 32.99 -62.99
CA LYS A 331 52.61 34.01 -63.66
C LYS A 331 53.97 33.46 -64.07
N ARG A 332 54.64 32.71 -63.19
CA ARG A 332 55.94 32.08 -63.47
C ARG A 332 55.83 31.09 -64.62
N ASP A 333 54.78 30.28 -64.65
CA ASP A 333 54.56 29.27 -65.69
C ASP A 333 54.22 29.93 -67.03
N LYS A 334 53.45 31.04 -67.04
CA LYS A 334 53.30 31.87 -68.25
C LYS A 334 54.61 32.50 -68.71
N LEU A 335 55.41 33.06 -67.80
CA LEU A 335 56.68 33.65 -68.17
C LEU A 335 57.62 32.60 -68.79
N VAL A 336 57.72 31.42 -68.16
CA VAL A 336 58.56 30.30 -68.60
C VAL A 336 58.06 29.65 -69.89
N ASN A 337 56.76 29.46 -70.07
CA ASN A 337 56.19 28.68 -71.19
C ASN A 337 55.74 29.54 -72.39
N GLU A 338 55.39 30.80 -72.18
CA GLU A 338 54.93 31.72 -73.24
C GLU A 338 56.03 32.75 -73.56
N THR A 339 56.41 33.60 -72.60
CA THR A 339 57.22 34.80 -72.93
C THR A 339 58.71 34.52 -73.14
N VAL A 340 59.31 33.57 -72.43
CA VAL A 340 60.72 33.20 -72.61
C VAL A 340 60.95 32.57 -73.99
N PRO A 341 60.21 31.54 -74.43
CA PRO A 341 60.40 30.99 -75.77
C PRO A 341 60.04 31.97 -76.89
N GLU A 342 59.06 32.87 -76.70
CA GLU A 342 58.78 33.95 -77.66
C GLU A 342 59.98 34.91 -77.81
N LEU A 343 60.61 35.33 -76.70
CA LEU A 343 61.81 36.19 -76.73
C LEU A 343 63.05 35.44 -77.26
N GLU A 344 63.20 34.16 -76.95
CA GLU A 344 64.26 33.31 -77.52
C GLU A 344 64.09 33.14 -79.03
N GLN A 345 62.85 33.00 -79.52
CA GLN A 345 62.54 32.97 -80.95
C GLN A 345 62.82 34.32 -81.60
N GLN A 346 62.37 35.44 -81.03
CA GLN A 346 62.68 36.78 -81.54
C GLN A 346 64.19 37.04 -81.59
N LEU A 347 64.96 36.58 -80.60
CA LEU A 347 66.42 36.65 -80.62
C LEU A 347 67.04 35.75 -81.69
N ALA A 348 66.46 34.59 -82.00
CA ALA A 348 66.89 33.73 -83.10
C ALA A 348 66.58 34.37 -84.46
N ASP A 349 65.40 34.94 -84.64
CA ASP A 349 64.97 35.64 -85.85
C ASP A 349 65.84 36.88 -86.11
N ILE A 350 66.10 37.71 -85.08
CA ILE A 350 67.00 38.88 -85.19
C ILE A 350 68.45 38.43 -85.48
N ARG A 351 68.94 37.34 -84.89
CA ARG A 351 70.27 36.80 -85.21
C ARG A 351 70.36 36.35 -86.67
N LYS A 352 69.31 35.72 -87.18
CA LYS A 352 69.20 35.29 -88.58
C LYS A 352 69.09 36.50 -89.52
N GLU A 353 68.35 37.54 -89.14
CA GLU A 353 68.29 38.82 -89.89
C GLU A 353 69.64 39.53 -89.90
N ILE A 354 70.40 39.50 -88.79
CA ILE A 354 71.78 40.03 -88.75
C ILE A 354 72.71 39.20 -89.64
N GLU A 355 72.63 37.86 -89.60
CA GLU A 355 73.42 36.97 -90.46
C GLU A 355 73.10 37.21 -91.95
N GLU A 356 71.81 37.39 -92.30
CA GLU A 356 71.36 37.76 -93.64
C GLU A 356 71.81 39.16 -94.04
N ALA A 357 71.75 40.15 -93.14
CA ALA A 357 72.21 41.52 -93.41
C ALA A 357 73.75 41.63 -93.49
N GLU A 358 74.49 40.81 -92.75
CA GLU A 358 75.95 40.66 -92.88
C GLU A 358 76.29 40.02 -94.23
N PHE A 359 75.56 38.97 -94.64
CA PHE A 359 75.70 38.34 -95.95
C PHE A 359 75.33 39.28 -97.12
N GLU A 360 74.25 40.05 -97.01
CA GLU A 360 73.88 41.09 -97.98
C GLU A 360 74.92 42.21 -98.01
N LYS A 361 75.43 42.64 -96.85
CA LYS A 361 76.51 43.63 -96.76
C LYS A 361 77.81 43.12 -97.39
N GLU A 362 78.16 41.84 -97.22
CA GLU A 362 79.28 41.22 -97.92
C GLU A 362 79.05 41.23 -99.44
N GLN A 363 77.86 40.86 -99.92
CA GLN A 363 77.51 40.96 -101.35
C GLN A 363 77.56 42.41 -101.88
N PHE A 364 77.07 43.39 -101.11
CA PHE A 364 77.06 44.79 -101.52
C PHE A 364 78.47 45.39 -101.48
N SER A 365 79.31 44.99 -100.52
CA SER A 365 80.73 45.39 -100.45
C SER A 365 81.55 44.88 -101.65
N HIS A 366 81.09 43.83 -102.32
CA HIS A 366 81.70 43.33 -103.55
C HIS A 366 81.37 44.20 -104.79
N TYR A 367 80.49 45.22 -104.68
CA TYR A 367 80.05 46.04 -105.82
C TYR A 367 80.16 47.57 -105.66
N SER A 368 80.60 48.10 -104.50
CA SER A 368 80.81 49.55 -104.31
C SER A 368 82.24 49.90 -103.90
N ILE A 369 83.06 50.19 -104.92
CA ILE A 369 84.32 50.94 -104.80
C ILE A 369 84.02 52.44 -104.65
N SER A 370 84.87 53.13 -103.88
CA SER A 370 85.10 54.59 -103.80
C SER A 370 84.27 55.46 -102.82
N ASP A 371 85.06 56.05 -101.92
CA ASP A 371 85.05 57.44 -101.42
C ASP A 371 84.56 57.75 -99.98
N ASP A 372 85.36 58.64 -99.38
CA ASP A 372 85.54 59.05 -97.97
C ASP A 372 84.80 60.41 -97.71
N PRO A 373 84.91 61.14 -96.57
CA PRO A 373 84.99 60.80 -95.14
C PRO A 373 83.99 61.63 -94.24
N LEU A 374 84.15 61.50 -92.91
CA LEU A 374 83.87 62.49 -91.82
C LEU A 374 82.50 62.55 -91.09
N LEU A 375 82.64 62.96 -89.80
CA LEU A 375 81.67 63.58 -88.86
C LEU A 375 80.90 62.70 -87.83
N SER A 376 81.36 62.79 -86.58
CA SER A 376 80.53 62.75 -85.33
C SER A 376 79.86 64.15 -85.11
N PRO A 377 79.20 64.51 -83.97
CA PRO A 377 78.86 63.77 -82.72
C PRO A 377 77.45 64.08 -82.11
N LEU A 378 77.24 63.62 -80.86
CA LEU A 378 76.60 64.36 -79.73
C LEU A 378 75.06 64.30 -79.46
N ALA A 379 74.75 64.12 -78.16
CA ALA A 379 73.53 64.50 -77.40
C ALA A 379 72.18 63.82 -77.75
N GLY A 380 71.24 63.63 -76.80
CA GLY A 380 71.27 63.85 -75.33
C GLY A 380 69.86 63.95 -74.71
N PHE A 381 69.76 64.04 -73.37
CA PHE A 381 68.55 64.34 -72.58
C PHE A 381 67.41 63.26 -72.63
N ARG A 382 66.45 63.13 -71.69
CA ARG A 382 66.10 63.90 -70.46
C ARG A 382 65.27 63.02 -69.49
N ASN A 383 65.44 63.16 -68.17
CA ASN A 383 64.40 62.87 -67.16
C ASN A 383 63.45 64.09 -67.04
N PRO A 384 62.17 63.91 -66.64
CA PRO A 384 61.74 64.26 -65.27
C PRO A 384 60.69 63.28 -64.68
N ILE A 385 60.73 62.89 -63.39
CA ILE A 385 60.17 63.60 -62.22
C ILE A 385 58.66 63.90 -62.31
N HIS A 386 57.85 63.24 -61.47
CA HIS A 386 56.59 63.80 -60.92
C HIS A 386 56.28 63.29 -59.50
N SER A 387 55.57 64.12 -58.72
CA SER A 387 55.41 64.04 -57.26
C SER A 387 54.20 64.90 -56.79
N VAL A 388 53.71 64.90 -55.54
CA VAL A 388 54.27 64.29 -54.31
C VAL A 388 53.33 63.31 -53.56
N PRO A 389 52.21 63.69 -52.88
CA PRO A 389 51.93 63.03 -51.59
C PRO A 389 50.48 62.57 -51.33
N ASN A 390 50.31 61.57 -50.46
CA ASN A 390 49.64 61.85 -49.17
C ASN A 390 50.01 60.82 -48.08
N ALA A 391 49.99 61.25 -46.82
CA ALA A 391 50.49 60.48 -45.68
C ALA A 391 49.37 59.94 -44.78
N ARG A 392 49.55 58.71 -44.25
CA ARG A 392 49.10 58.33 -42.89
C ARG A 392 49.77 57.06 -42.36
N ILE A 393 50.86 57.29 -41.62
CA ILE A 393 51.24 56.69 -40.32
C ILE A 393 50.57 55.34 -39.98
N PRO A 394 51.38 54.29 -39.73
CA PRO A 394 51.46 53.77 -38.35
C PRO A 394 52.90 53.68 -37.80
N ALA A 395 53.05 53.94 -36.51
CA ALA A 395 54.32 53.89 -35.77
C ALA A 395 54.69 52.45 -35.33
N PRO A 396 55.96 52.17 -34.92
CA PRO A 396 56.50 50.82 -34.95
C PRO A 396 56.61 50.09 -33.59
N ARG A 397 56.74 48.76 -33.70
CA ARG A 397 57.52 47.82 -32.85
C ARG A 397 57.75 48.14 -31.37
N ARG A 398 57.42 47.18 -30.51
CA ARG A 398 58.31 46.82 -29.39
C ARG A 398 58.50 45.31 -29.29
N SER A 399 59.76 44.90 -29.17
CA SER A 399 60.21 43.51 -29.01
C SER A 399 60.16 43.06 -27.53
N ALA A 400 60.31 41.75 -27.32
CA ALA A 400 60.26 41.06 -26.03
C ALA A 400 61.34 41.48 -25.01
N PRO A 401 61.39 40.82 -23.85
CA PRO A 401 62.50 39.87 -23.69
C PRO A 401 62.13 38.46 -23.20
N PHE A 402 63.10 37.57 -23.41
CA PHE A 402 63.19 36.18 -22.96
C PHE A 402 63.52 36.08 -21.46
N ALA A 403 62.98 35.08 -20.74
CA ALA A 403 63.67 34.34 -19.67
C ALA A 403 62.79 33.19 -19.11
N GLY A 404 63.39 32.02 -18.85
CA GLY A 404 62.77 30.93 -18.07
C GLY A 404 62.63 29.61 -18.80
N SER A 405 63.54 28.67 -18.54
CA SER A 405 63.51 27.31 -19.10
C SER A 405 63.94 26.27 -18.05
N GLN A 406 63.29 25.11 -18.08
CA GLN A 406 63.63 23.84 -17.39
C GLN A 406 63.38 23.76 -15.86
N PRO A 407 63.21 22.56 -15.26
CA PRO A 407 63.15 21.21 -15.86
C PRO A 407 61.92 20.34 -15.51
N PHE A 408 61.80 19.23 -16.25
CA PHE A 408 61.17 17.93 -15.92
C PHE A 408 60.51 17.72 -14.54
N SER A 409 59.28 17.18 -14.55
CA SER A 409 58.88 16.06 -13.66
C SER A 409 57.63 15.30 -14.16
N GLN A 410 57.80 13.98 -14.27
CA GLN A 410 56.80 12.90 -14.15
C GLN A 410 55.51 12.91 -15.00
N ILE A 411 55.53 12.03 -16.00
CA ILE A 411 54.33 11.40 -16.58
C ILE A 411 53.69 10.53 -15.50
N ASN A 412 52.45 10.81 -15.11
CA ASN A 412 51.59 9.84 -14.44
C ASN A 412 50.49 9.41 -15.41
N ALA A 413 50.57 8.15 -15.86
CA ALA A 413 49.56 7.55 -16.71
C ALA A 413 48.38 7.05 -15.85
N ALA A 414 47.21 7.67 -16.03
CA ALA A 414 45.94 7.14 -15.56
C ALA A 414 44.97 7.10 -16.74
N ALA A 415 45.08 6.05 -17.55
CA ALA A 415 44.14 5.82 -18.64
C ALA A 415 42.78 5.37 -18.08
N PRO A 416 41.64 5.85 -18.60
CA PRO A 416 40.34 5.26 -18.30
C PRO A 416 40.25 3.89 -19.00
N PRO A 417 39.86 2.80 -18.29
CA PRO A 417 39.73 1.50 -18.92
C PRO A 417 38.50 1.46 -19.84
N PHE A 418 38.76 1.38 -21.15
CA PHE A 418 37.82 0.82 -22.12
C PHE A 418 37.45 -0.60 -21.68
N TYR A 419 36.16 -0.88 -21.49
CA TYR A 419 35.65 -2.26 -21.38
C TYR A 419 35.05 -2.71 -22.72
N PRO A 420 35.44 -3.89 -23.25
CA PRO A 420 34.92 -4.40 -24.51
C PRO A 420 33.55 -5.07 -24.34
N ASN A 421 32.80 -5.10 -25.45
CA ASN A 421 31.51 -5.77 -25.58
C ASN A 421 31.69 -7.20 -26.14
N ARG A 422 30.66 -8.07 -26.01
CA ARG A 422 30.51 -9.48 -26.48
C ARG A 422 31.02 -10.60 -25.52
N GLN A 423 30.38 -11.77 -25.40
CA GLN A 423 28.97 -12.22 -25.57
C GLN A 423 28.71 -13.42 -24.57
N PRO A 424 28.08 -14.60 -24.84
CA PRO A 424 27.07 -15.11 -23.89
C PRO A 424 27.26 -16.53 -23.31
N GLY A 425 26.80 -16.74 -22.08
CA GLY A 425 26.30 -18.04 -21.60
C GLY A 425 27.28 -19.02 -20.95
N ILE A 426 26.70 -20.16 -20.53
CA ILE A 426 27.30 -21.34 -19.87
C ILE A 426 27.54 -21.22 -18.34
N ILE A 427 26.44 -21.45 -17.61
CA ILE A 427 26.27 -22.45 -16.54
C ILE A 427 27.54 -22.89 -15.77
N HIS A 428 27.58 -22.63 -14.46
CA HIS A 428 27.94 -23.66 -13.48
C HIS A 428 27.23 -23.45 -12.12
N ARG A 429 26.76 -24.54 -11.52
CA ARG A 429 26.02 -24.58 -10.24
C ARG A 429 26.97 -24.50 -9.04
N LEU A 430 26.53 -23.84 -7.96
CA LEU A 430 26.85 -24.22 -6.57
C LEU A 430 25.58 -24.02 -5.70
N PRO A 431 25.45 -24.70 -4.54
CA PRO A 431 24.16 -25.00 -3.91
C PRO A 431 23.81 -24.07 -2.74
N GLY A 432 22.53 -24.08 -2.33
CA GLY A 432 22.17 -23.67 -0.96
C GLY A 432 21.09 -22.59 -0.79
N ALA A 433 20.04 -22.56 -1.61
CA ALA A 433 18.83 -21.80 -1.29
C ALA A 433 17.58 -22.65 -1.58
N ARG A 434 16.79 -22.97 -0.55
CA ARG A 434 15.46 -23.58 -0.73
C ARG A 434 14.47 -22.48 -1.16
N PRO A 435 13.65 -22.69 -2.19
CA PRO A 435 12.52 -21.79 -2.48
C PRO A 435 11.40 -21.96 -1.42
N PRO A 436 10.56 -20.94 -1.22
CA PRO A 436 9.39 -21.04 -0.35
C PRO A 436 8.32 -21.90 -1.03
N ASN A 437 7.95 -23.02 -0.40
CA ASN A 437 6.90 -23.88 -0.94
C ASN A 437 5.56 -23.58 -0.26
N GLU A 438 4.58 -23.25 -1.10
CA GLU A 438 3.14 -23.50 -0.97
C GLU A 438 2.52 -23.62 0.43
N PHE A 439 1.62 -22.68 0.73
CA PHE A 439 0.62 -22.78 1.79
C PHE A 439 -0.09 -24.15 1.78
N ARG A 440 -0.01 -24.87 2.90
CA ARG A 440 -1.04 -25.82 3.35
C ARG A 440 -1.40 -25.54 4.80
N PRO A 441 -2.67 -25.74 5.21
CA PRO A 441 -3.16 -25.37 6.53
C PRO A 441 -2.66 -26.30 7.63
N PHE A 442 -2.72 -25.81 8.87
CA PHE A 442 -2.25 -26.49 10.09
C PHE A 442 -2.96 -27.81 10.36
N ASP A 443 -2.18 -28.88 10.56
CA ASP A 443 -2.52 -30.01 11.44
C ASP A 443 -1.99 -29.71 12.86
N PRO A 444 -2.77 -29.94 13.94
CA PRO A 444 -2.29 -29.79 15.31
C PRO A 444 -1.44 -31.00 15.74
N ALA A 445 -0.26 -30.73 16.31
CA ALA A 445 0.66 -31.77 16.75
C ALA A 445 0.16 -32.57 17.98
N LEU A 446 0.28 -33.90 17.90
CA LEU A 446 0.12 -34.79 19.06
C LEU A 446 1.35 -34.68 19.99
N PRO A 447 1.17 -34.78 21.33
CA PRO A 447 2.29 -34.78 22.26
C PRO A 447 3.00 -36.14 22.26
N GLN A 448 4.27 -36.14 21.86
CA GLN A 448 5.14 -37.31 21.96
C GLN A 448 5.59 -37.50 23.41
N MET A 449 5.24 -38.65 24.02
CA MET A 449 5.89 -39.11 25.24
C MET A 449 7.20 -39.81 24.90
N ASP A 450 8.28 -39.40 25.57
CA ASP A 450 9.40 -40.22 26.04
C ASP A 450 10.22 -39.31 26.99
N ALA A 451 10.37 -39.56 28.30
CA ALA A 451 10.98 -40.70 29.01
C ALA A 451 12.50 -40.51 29.29
N VAL A 452 12.80 -40.32 30.58
CA VAL A 452 14.10 -40.55 31.27
C VAL A 452 15.29 -39.63 30.92
N GLY A 453 15.69 -38.80 31.89
CA GLY A 453 16.94 -38.02 31.84
C GLY A 453 17.35 -37.45 33.20
N SER A 454 18.24 -38.16 33.91
CA SER A 454 18.86 -37.78 35.19
C SER A 454 19.36 -36.33 35.25
N GLY A 455 19.00 -35.57 36.30
CA GLY A 455 19.48 -34.20 36.54
C GLY A 455 19.43 -33.80 38.02
N SER A 456 20.60 -33.62 38.63
CA SER A 456 20.81 -33.36 40.07
C SER A 456 20.06 -32.14 40.63
N PHE A 457 19.49 -32.30 41.84
CA PHE A 457 19.09 -31.18 42.70
C PHE A 457 20.30 -30.37 43.21
N PRO A 458 20.13 -29.06 43.43
CA PRO A 458 20.74 -28.37 44.55
C PRO A 458 19.68 -28.01 45.62
N HIS A 459 20.03 -28.24 46.87
CA HIS A 459 19.20 -28.01 48.05
C HIS A 459 19.27 -26.53 48.46
N VAL A 460 18.14 -25.81 48.48
CA VAL A 460 18.07 -24.42 48.97
C VAL A 460 17.16 -24.35 50.19
N HIS A 461 17.72 -23.93 51.32
CA HIS A 461 17.00 -23.77 52.59
C HIS A 461 16.12 -22.51 52.60
N PRO A 462 14.94 -22.53 53.26
CA PRO A 462 14.16 -21.33 53.50
C PRO A 462 14.74 -20.51 54.67
N PRO A 463 14.71 -19.16 54.62
CA PRO A 463 15.10 -18.33 55.75
C PRO A 463 14.10 -18.44 56.90
N ARG A 464 14.60 -18.59 58.13
CA ARG A 464 13.79 -18.61 59.36
C ARG A 464 13.10 -17.27 59.58
N ARG A 465 11.82 -17.33 59.96
CA ARG A 465 11.16 -16.23 60.69
C ARG A 465 11.81 -16.09 62.06
N THR A 466 12.32 -14.91 62.39
CA THR A 466 12.53 -14.48 63.78
C THR A 466 11.30 -13.70 64.24
N SER A 467 10.57 -14.26 65.21
CA SER A 467 9.66 -13.48 66.04
C SER A 467 10.48 -12.47 66.84
N MET A 468 9.96 -11.26 67.00
CA MET A 468 10.34 -10.34 68.06
C MET A 468 9.05 -9.79 68.66
N ASP A 469 8.67 -10.38 69.78
CA ASP A 469 7.78 -9.77 70.78
C ASP A 469 8.63 -9.46 72.02
N GLY A 470 8.33 -8.36 72.69
CA GLY A 470 8.72 -8.14 74.09
C GLY A 470 9.85 -7.15 74.36
N GLN A 471 9.52 -5.86 74.35
CA GLN A 471 9.60 -5.03 75.57
C GLN A 471 8.56 -3.91 75.52
#